data_AF-A0AAW6H1Q4-F1
#
_entry.id   AF-A0AAW6H1Q4-F1
#
_cell.length_a   1.000
_cell.length_b   1.000
_cell.length_c   1.000
_cell.angle_alpha   90.00
_cell.angle_beta   90.00
_cell.angle_gamma   90.00
#
_symmetry.space_group_name_H-M   'P 1'
#
loop_
_entity.id
_entity.type
_entity.pdbx_description
1 polymer ?
#
loop_
_entity_poly.entity_id
_entity_poly.type
_entity_poly.pdbx_seq_one_letter_code
_entity_poly.pdbx_strand_id
1 'polypeptide(L)'
;LKNAGQEEVPSAWKVDLVIYPDLFLENNTFDELYTYAINLNPAVEMALWKGGKMTAQVILPVATNLSGEMKRIRPGIIALSQDVRFRHNIFGKMTVGNFTNNRYGAQLEIKYRTNNGRWELGGTAGSTGFSAITREDGWYIGRKQRINASLNASYYEPRLNLQFDLKAGRYIYGDYGVRGDCTRHFGEYAIGLYALCTDGEINGGFHFAIPLPGKKWSRKGFFRVKPADYFAWAYGMVADGEYIEKQLGKSYSTRPNENRSSNFYQPDYIRYFLIKELQKEKSK
;
A
#
# COMPACT_ATOMS: atom_id res chain seq x y z
N LEU A 1 -5.00 3.26 29.84
CA LEU A 1 -3.98 3.56 28.81
C LEU A 1 -3.14 2.34 28.35
N LYS A 2 -3.56 1.08 28.61
CA LYS A 2 -2.77 -0.13 28.23
C LYS A 2 -2.97 -0.64 26.78
N ASN A 3 -3.93 -0.09 26.01
CA ASN A 3 -4.32 -0.62 24.69
C ASN A 3 -4.19 0.38 23.53
N ALA A 4 -3.60 1.57 23.75
CA ALA A 4 -3.39 2.54 22.67
C ALA A 4 -2.15 2.15 21.86
N GLY A 5 -2.36 1.43 20.75
CA GLY A 5 -1.29 0.99 19.83
C GLY A 5 -1.21 -0.51 19.57
N GLN A 6 -2.21 -1.30 20.00
CA GLN A 6 -2.40 -2.63 19.42
C GLN A 6 -3.06 -2.45 18.06
N GLU A 7 -2.46 -2.99 16.99
CA GLU A 7 -3.19 -3.25 15.74
C GLU A 7 -4.52 -3.91 16.10
N GLU A 8 -5.60 -3.61 15.36
CA GLU A 8 -6.82 -4.41 15.44
C GLU A 8 -6.46 -5.84 15.00
N VAL A 9 -5.96 -6.66 15.92
CA VAL A 9 -5.60 -8.03 15.63
C VAL A 9 -6.92 -8.73 15.33
N PRO A 10 -7.17 -9.16 14.08
CA PRO A 10 -8.28 -10.06 13.81
C PRO A 10 -8.05 -11.26 14.74
N SER A 11 -9.05 -11.62 15.55
CA SER A 11 -8.93 -12.80 16.41
C SER A 11 -8.45 -13.98 15.57
N ALA A 12 -7.37 -14.63 16.01
CA ALA A 12 -6.68 -15.66 15.24
C ALA A 12 -7.67 -16.67 14.66
N TRP A 13 -7.42 -17.11 13.43
CA TRP A 13 -8.21 -18.02 12.62
C TRP A 13 -9.53 -17.48 12.06
N LYS A 14 -9.92 -16.23 12.31
CA LYS A 14 -11.10 -15.66 11.62
C LYS A 14 -10.77 -15.21 10.20
N VAL A 15 -11.73 -15.42 9.31
CA VAL A 15 -11.64 -15.11 7.89
C VAL A 15 -12.40 -13.82 7.60
N ASP A 16 -11.69 -12.82 7.11
CA ASP A 16 -12.25 -11.55 6.64
C ASP A 16 -12.27 -11.51 5.12
N LEU A 17 -13.46 -11.48 4.52
CA LEU A 17 -13.63 -11.13 3.12
C LEU A 17 -13.72 -9.61 3.01
N VAL A 18 -12.68 -9.00 2.44
CA VAL A 18 -12.54 -7.56 2.26
C VAL A 18 -12.71 -7.20 0.80
N ILE A 19 -13.60 -6.25 0.51
CA ILE A 19 -13.81 -5.79 -0.87
C ILE A 19 -13.03 -4.51 -1.10
N TYR A 20 -12.01 -4.58 -1.97
CA TYR A 20 -11.20 -3.43 -2.36
C TYR A 20 -11.65 -2.87 -3.71
N PRO A 21 -12.18 -1.63 -3.79
CA PRO A 21 -12.35 -0.96 -5.07
C PRO A 21 -10.98 -0.51 -5.60
N ASP A 22 -10.73 -0.73 -6.88
CA ASP A 22 -9.47 -0.41 -7.55
C ASP A 22 -9.76 0.37 -8.83
N LEU A 23 -9.06 1.48 -9.00
CA LEU A 23 -9.22 2.39 -10.12
C LEU A 23 -7.85 2.59 -10.77
N PHE A 24 -7.73 2.06 -11.97
CA PHE A 24 -6.62 2.36 -12.86
C PHE A 24 -7.04 3.48 -13.79
N LEU A 25 -6.23 4.52 -13.86
CA LEU A 25 -6.43 5.64 -14.75
C LEU A 25 -5.06 6.02 -15.26
N GLU A 26 -4.90 5.98 -16.58
CA GLU A 26 -3.65 6.28 -17.25
C GLU A 26 -3.94 7.14 -18.48
N ASN A 27 -3.05 8.09 -18.75
CA ASN A 27 -3.17 8.99 -19.89
C ASN A 27 -1.98 8.73 -20.82
N ASN A 28 -2.00 7.60 -21.54
CA ASN A 28 -0.85 7.08 -22.30
C ASN A 28 -1.06 7.00 -23.81
N THR A 29 -2.19 7.51 -24.35
CA THR A 29 -2.47 7.39 -25.78
C THR A 29 -2.88 8.73 -26.37
N PHE A 30 -2.28 9.11 -27.49
CA PHE A 30 -2.64 10.33 -28.23
C PHE A 30 -4.06 10.29 -28.82
N ASP A 31 -4.64 9.09 -28.99
CA ASP A 31 -5.97 8.88 -29.61
C ASP A 31 -7.14 8.77 -28.59
N GLU A 32 -6.87 8.50 -27.30
CA GLU A 32 -7.89 8.43 -26.26
C GLU A 32 -7.54 9.34 -25.08
N LEU A 33 -8.43 10.30 -24.77
CA LEU A 33 -8.22 11.29 -23.70
C LEU A 33 -7.95 10.68 -22.31
N TYR A 34 -8.50 9.50 -22.01
CA TYR A 34 -8.25 8.75 -20.77
C TYR A 34 -8.46 7.25 -20.95
N THR A 35 -7.50 6.46 -20.51
CA THR A 35 -7.62 5.02 -20.36
C THR A 35 -7.97 4.68 -18.92
N TYR A 36 -9.06 3.93 -18.70
CA TYR A 36 -9.58 3.59 -17.37
C TYR A 36 -9.85 2.09 -17.22
N ALA A 37 -9.56 1.56 -16.02
CA ALA A 37 -10.02 0.25 -15.58
C ALA A 37 -10.52 0.33 -14.15
N ILE A 38 -11.79 -0.02 -13.95
CA ILE A 38 -12.43 -0.17 -12.64
C ILE A 38 -12.46 -1.66 -12.31
N ASN A 39 -11.76 -2.03 -11.26
CA ASN A 39 -11.71 -3.39 -10.75
C ASN A 39 -12.33 -3.45 -9.35
N LEU A 40 -12.89 -4.61 -9.02
CA LEU A 40 -13.32 -4.96 -7.68
C LEU A 40 -12.48 -6.14 -7.23
N ASN A 41 -11.70 -5.93 -6.18
CA ASN A 41 -10.66 -6.85 -5.79
C ASN A 41 -11.02 -7.48 -4.44
N PRO A 42 -11.92 -8.49 -4.39
CA PRO A 42 -12.20 -9.19 -3.15
C PRO A 42 -10.92 -9.90 -2.67
N ALA A 43 -10.60 -9.71 -1.39
CA ALA A 43 -9.47 -10.33 -0.74
C ALA A 43 -9.92 -11.05 0.53
N VAL A 44 -9.47 -12.29 0.67
CA VAL A 44 -9.58 -13.04 1.89
C VAL A 44 -8.35 -12.72 2.75
N GLU A 45 -8.58 -12.18 3.94
CA GLU A 45 -7.57 -11.89 4.93
C GLU A 45 -7.80 -12.73 6.17
N MET A 46 -6.75 -13.40 6.66
CA MET A 46 -6.84 -14.23 7.86
C MET A 46 -5.62 -14.00 8.73
N ALA A 47 -5.86 -13.65 10.00
CA ALA A 47 -4.80 -13.65 11.01
C ALA A 47 -4.57 -15.10 11.47
N LEU A 48 -3.38 -15.63 11.24
CA LEU A 48 -3.04 -17.01 11.59
C LEU A 48 -2.52 -17.11 13.03
N TRP A 49 -1.65 -16.18 13.41
CA TRP A 49 -1.06 -16.06 14.74
C TRP A 49 -0.65 -14.61 15.00
N LYS A 50 -0.04 -14.32 16.15
CA LYS A 50 0.39 -12.95 16.51
C LYS A 50 1.38 -12.40 15.47
N GLY A 51 0.96 -11.37 14.75
CA GLY A 51 1.73 -10.76 13.65
C GLY A 51 1.74 -11.58 12.36
N GLY A 52 1.20 -12.80 12.34
CA GLY A 52 1.08 -13.64 11.15
C GLY A 52 -0.24 -13.40 10.43
N LYS A 53 -0.19 -12.89 9.20
CA LYS A 53 -1.36 -12.62 8.37
C LYS A 53 -1.22 -13.24 6.99
N MET A 54 -2.22 -14.02 6.60
CA MET A 54 -2.41 -14.51 5.23
C MET A 54 -3.36 -13.59 4.48
N THR A 55 -3.08 -13.35 3.20
CA THR A 55 -3.92 -12.55 2.31
C THR A 55 -3.96 -13.17 0.94
N ALA A 56 -5.16 -13.38 0.39
CA ALA A 56 -5.36 -13.91 -0.95
C ALA A 56 -6.42 -13.06 -1.66
N GLN A 57 -6.05 -12.43 -2.75
CA GLN A 57 -6.89 -11.51 -3.51
C GLN A 57 -7.17 -12.05 -4.90
N VAL A 58 -8.38 -11.79 -5.39
CA VAL A 58 -8.77 -11.96 -6.78
C VAL A 58 -9.09 -10.58 -7.34
N ILE A 59 -8.73 -10.31 -8.58
CA ILE A 59 -9.06 -9.06 -9.27
C ILE A 59 -10.20 -9.37 -10.25
N LEU A 60 -11.34 -8.69 -10.05
CA LEU A 60 -12.51 -8.80 -10.91
C LEU A 60 -12.67 -7.51 -11.71
N PRO A 61 -12.47 -7.51 -13.03
CA PRO A 61 -12.68 -6.31 -13.83
C PRO A 61 -14.18 -6.04 -13.98
N VAL A 62 -14.61 -4.82 -13.64
CA VAL A 62 -16.01 -4.40 -13.71
C VAL A 62 -16.26 -3.60 -14.97
N ALA A 63 -15.43 -2.61 -15.24
CA ALA A 63 -15.51 -1.77 -16.43
C ALA A 63 -14.11 -1.34 -16.88
N THR A 64 -13.78 -1.52 -18.15
CA THR A 64 -12.46 -1.16 -18.68
C THR A 64 -12.57 -0.83 -20.16
N ASN A 65 -11.88 0.24 -20.62
CA ASN A 65 -11.64 0.47 -22.04
C ASN A 65 -10.33 -0.19 -22.53
N LEU A 66 -9.55 -0.78 -21.62
CA LEU A 66 -8.35 -1.54 -21.95
C LEU A 66 -8.67 -2.95 -22.49
N SER A 67 -7.98 -3.32 -23.57
CA SER A 67 -8.02 -4.67 -24.15
C SER A 67 -7.00 -5.60 -23.46
N GLY A 68 -7.21 -6.93 -23.57
CA GLY A 68 -6.25 -7.94 -23.07
C GLY A 68 -6.53 -8.47 -21.65
N GLU A 69 -5.46 -8.68 -20.86
CA GLU A 69 -5.52 -9.29 -19.51
C GLU A 69 -6.34 -8.48 -18.50
N MET A 70 -6.59 -7.19 -18.77
CA MET A 70 -7.41 -6.31 -17.91
C MET A 70 -8.91 -6.55 -18.00
N LYS A 71 -9.39 -7.31 -18.98
CA LYS A 71 -10.80 -7.73 -19.07
C LYS A 71 -11.08 -9.08 -18.42
N ARG A 72 -10.07 -9.73 -17.81
CA ARG A 72 -10.18 -11.09 -17.26
C ARG A 72 -10.05 -11.12 -15.74
N ILE A 73 -10.69 -12.13 -15.14
CA ILE A 73 -10.47 -12.50 -13.74
C ILE A 73 -9.03 -13.00 -13.62
N ARG A 74 -8.28 -12.42 -12.67
CA ARG A 74 -6.87 -12.79 -12.43
C ARG A 74 -6.59 -12.86 -10.93
N PRO A 75 -5.62 -13.67 -10.48
CA PRO A 75 -5.14 -13.58 -9.12
C PRO A 75 -4.53 -12.20 -8.87
N GLY A 76 -4.83 -11.64 -7.70
CA GLY A 76 -4.14 -10.47 -7.17
C GLY A 76 -2.99 -10.90 -6.26
N ILE A 77 -2.86 -10.22 -5.13
CA ILE A 77 -1.85 -10.54 -4.12
C ILE A 77 -2.21 -11.84 -3.39
N ILE A 78 -1.25 -12.77 -3.31
CA ILE A 78 -1.32 -13.96 -2.45
C ILE A 78 -0.08 -13.94 -1.58
N ALA A 79 -0.20 -13.49 -0.34
CA ALA A 79 0.95 -13.22 0.53
C ALA A 79 0.73 -13.73 1.95
N LEU A 80 1.81 -14.23 2.55
CA LEU A 80 1.95 -14.46 3.97
C LEU A 80 2.88 -13.38 4.52
N SER A 81 2.43 -12.65 5.54
CA SER A 81 3.23 -11.64 6.23
C SER A 81 3.40 -11.98 7.71
N GLN A 82 4.57 -11.67 8.24
CA GLN A 82 4.93 -11.76 9.64
C GLN A 82 5.43 -10.39 10.12
N ASP A 83 4.66 -9.76 10.99
CA ASP A 83 5.00 -8.52 11.68
C ASP A 83 5.58 -8.86 13.07
N VAL A 84 6.73 -8.25 13.41
CA VAL A 84 7.42 -8.43 14.70
C VAL A 84 7.82 -7.07 15.23
N ARG A 85 7.48 -6.79 16.49
CA ARG A 85 7.97 -5.61 17.21
C ARG A 85 9.14 -6.01 18.11
N PHE A 86 10.29 -5.40 17.88
CA PHE A 86 11.48 -5.56 18.69
C PHE A 86 11.55 -4.49 19.79
N ARG A 87 12.51 -4.66 20.72
CA ARG A 87 12.83 -3.64 21.74
C ARG A 87 13.37 -2.37 21.05
N HIS A 88 13.25 -1.22 21.71
CA HIS A 88 13.69 0.09 21.20
C HIS A 88 12.93 0.61 19.97
N ASN A 89 11.62 0.33 19.86
CA ASN A 89 10.75 0.86 18.79
C ASN A 89 11.21 0.51 17.36
N ILE A 90 11.82 -0.67 17.22
CA ILE A 90 12.12 -1.27 15.93
C ILE A 90 10.98 -2.23 15.58
N PHE A 91 10.51 -2.15 14.34
CA PHE A 91 9.46 -2.97 13.76
C PHE A 91 10.05 -3.69 12.55
N GLY A 92 9.92 -5.01 12.51
CA GLY A 92 10.28 -5.82 11.37
C GLY A 92 9.04 -6.43 10.76
N LYS A 93 9.01 -6.51 9.44
CA LYS A 93 7.95 -7.15 8.67
C LYS A 93 8.57 -7.97 7.57
N MET A 94 8.23 -9.25 7.53
CA MET A 94 8.64 -10.15 6.47
C MET A 94 7.40 -10.58 5.69
N THR A 95 7.42 -10.46 4.36
CA THR A 95 6.31 -10.87 3.50
C THR A 95 6.81 -11.79 2.41
N VAL A 96 6.14 -12.91 2.18
CA VAL A 96 6.47 -13.89 1.14
C VAL A 96 5.21 -14.23 0.36
N GLY A 97 5.30 -14.29 -0.96
CA GLY A 97 4.19 -14.72 -1.79
C GLY A 97 4.24 -14.17 -3.21
N ASN A 98 3.06 -14.10 -3.83
CA ASN A 98 2.82 -13.44 -5.10
C ASN A 98 2.28 -12.03 -4.85
N PHE A 99 2.91 -11.05 -5.47
CA PHE A 99 2.70 -9.62 -5.32
C PHE A 99 2.15 -9.02 -6.60
N THR A 100 1.74 -7.75 -6.51
CA THR A 100 1.37 -6.96 -7.69
C THR A 100 2.49 -6.93 -8.74
N ASN A 101 2.12 -6.62 -9.99
CA ASN A 101 3.03 -6.61 -11.14
C ASN A 101 3.59 -8.00 -11.49
N ASN A 102 2.83 -9.07 -11.20
CA ASN A 102 3.16 -10.46 -11.53
C ASN A 102 4.53 -10.88 -10.97
N ARG A 103 4.75 -10.65 -9.67
CA ARG A 103 6.03 -10.91 -9.01
C ARG A 103 5.85 -11.88 -7.85
N TYR A 104 6.62 -12.96 -7.83
CA TYR A 104 6.71 -13.80 -6.64
C TYR A 104 8.03 -13.54 -5.91
N GLY A 105 8.04 -13.66 -4.59
CA GLY A 105 9.27 -13.54 -3.84
C GLY A 105 9.08 -13.26 -2.36
N ALA A 106 10.12 -12.69 -1.77
CA ALA A 106 10.16 -12.30 -0.37
C ALA A 106 10.59 -10.84 -0.25
N GLN A 107 10.00 -10.12 0.71
CA GLN A 107 10.37 -8.77 1.08
C GLN A 107 10.52 -8.68 2.60
N LEU A 108 11.62 -8.10 3.04
CA LEU A 108 11.88 -7.72 4.42
C LEU A 108 11.81 -6.19 4.52
N GLU A 109 11.12 -5.71 5.53
CA GLU A 109 10.97 -4.31 5.87
C GLU A 109 11.35 -4.14 7.33
N ILE A 110 12.26 -3.21 7.62
CA ILE A 110 12.68 -2.84 8.97
C ILE A 110 12.42 -1.35 9.12
N LYS A 111 11.74 -0.98 10.20
CA LYS A 111 11.41 0.40 10.54
C LYS A 111 11.82 0.68 11.97
N TYR A 112 12.40 1.84 12.19
CA TYR A 112 12.72 2.40 13.49
C TYR A 112 11.92 3.68 13.66
N ARG A 113 11.15 3.76 14.75
CA ARG A 113 10.40 4.96 15.10
C ARG A 113 10.97 5.59 16.37
N THR A 114 11.24 6.88 16.31
CA THR A 114 11.65 7.64 17.50
C THR A 114 10.56 7.61 18.58
N ASN A 115 10.96 7.77 19.85
CA ASN A 115 10.02 7.76 20.98
C ASN A 115 8.91 8.82 20.86
N ASN A 116 9.21 9.94 20.19
CA ASN A 116 8.28 11.03 19.98
C ASN A 116 7.39 10.82 18.73
N GLY A 117 7.60 9.75 17.97
CA GLY A 117 6.84 9.41 16.76
C GLY A 117 7.15 10.26 15.51
N ARG A 118 7.81 11.41 15.66
CA ARG A 118 8.03 12.38 14.57
C ARG A 118 8.96 11.90 13.47
N TRP A 119 9.97 11.13 13.83
CA TRP A 119 10.92 10.56 12.87
C TRP A 119 10.72 9.05 12.78
N GLU A 120 10.63 8.57 11.56
CA GLU A 120 10.66 7.15 11.21
C GLU A 120 11.75 6.92 10.16
N LEU A 121 12.64 5.97 10.42
CA LEU A 121 13.67 5.54 9.48
C LEU A 121 13.38 4.09 9.14
N GLY A 122 13.61 3.67 7.91
CA GLY A 122 13.47 2.27 7.56
C GLY A 122 14.32 1.85 6.38
N GLY A 123 14.33 0.55 6.18
CA GLY A 123 14.92 -0.10 5.03
C GLY A 123 14.02 -1.22 4.57
N THR A 124 13.88 -1.35 3.25
CA THR A 124 13.21 -2.47 2.61
C THR A 124 14.21 -3.19 1.72
N ALA A 125 14.26 -4.51 1.79
CA ALA A 125 15.00 -5.33 0.85
C ALA A 125 14.11 -6.48 0.39
N GLY A 126 14.05 -6.72 -0.91
CA GLY A 126 13.28 -7.81 -1.48
C GLY A 126 14.05 -8.55 -2.55
N SER A 127 13.66 -9.80 -2.75
CA SER A 127 14.08 -10.63 -3.86
C SER A 127 12.83 -11.14 -4.54
N THR A 128 12.63 -10.75 -5.81
CA THR A 128 11.43 -11.08 -6.58
C THR A 128 11.77 -11.63 -7.96
N GLY A 129 11.08 -12.69 -8.35
CA GLY A 129 11.07 -13.24 -9.71
C GLY A 129 9.75 -12.91 -10.42
N PHE A 130 9.69 -13.15 -11.72
CA PHE A 130 8.46 -12.97 -12.50
C PHE A 130 7.54 -14.19 -12.35
N SER A 131 6.25 -13.95 -12.15
CA SER A 131 5.24 -14.99 -11.96
C SER A 131 3.91 -14.54 -12.56
N ALA A 132 3.55 -15.12 -13.70
CA ALA A 132 2.32 -14.78 -14.41
C ALA A 132 1.55 -16.05 -14.77
N ILE A 133 0.22 -15.96 -14.75
CA ILE A 133 -0.64 -17.04 -15.23
C ILE A 133 -0.92 -16.78 -16.70
N THR A 134 -0.33 -17.60 -17.58
CA THR A 134 -0.50 -17.51 -19.02
C THR A 134 -1.51 -18.56 -19.49
N ARG A 135 -2.25 -18.26 -20.56
CA ARG A 135 -3.32 -19.11 -21.09
C ARG A 135 -2.81 -20.46 -21.64
N GLU A 136 -1.57 -20.50 -22.13
CA GLU A 136 -0.99 -21.66 -22.82
C GLU A 136 -0.20 -22.57 -21.87
N ASP A 137 0.58 -22.00 -20.94
CA ASP A 137 1.49 -22.75 -20.05
C ASP A 137 1.00 -22.90 -18.60
N GLY A 138 -0.16 -22.34 -18.25
CA GLY A 138 -0.60 -22.28 -16.85
C GLY A 138 0.22 -21.29 -16.03
N TRP A 139 0.70 -21.69 -14.84
CA TRP A 139 1.47 -20.82 -13.96
C TRP A 139 2.95 -20.74 -14.39
N TYR A 140 3.32 -19.69 -15.11
CA TYR A 140 4.70 -19.44 -15.52
C TYR A 140 5.50 -18.78 -14.39
N ILE A 141 6.64 -19.37 -14.06
CA ILE A 141 7.57 -18.86 -13.06
C ILE A 141 8.93 -18.63 -13.71
N GLY A 142 9.31 -17.37 -13.85
CA GLY A 142 10.60 -16.96 -14.40
C GLY A 142 11.74 -17.22 -13.42
N ARG A 143 12.85 -17.79 -13.92
CA ARG A 143 14.03 -18.13 -13.09
C ARG A 143 14.89 -16.92 -12.69
N LYS A 144 14.75 -15.78 -13.37
CA LYS A 144 15.55 -14.57 -13.10
C LYS A 144 15.03 -13.81 -11.88
N GLN A 145 15.75 -13.93 -10.77
CA GLN A 145 15.50 -13.16 -9.56
C GLN A 145 16.03 -11.73 -9.70
N ARG A 146 15.30 -10.77 -9.13
CA ARG A 146 15.68 -9.36 -9.06
C ARG A 146 15.68 -8.90 -7.61
N ILE A 147 16.73 -8.19 -7.24
CA ILE A 147 16.89 -7.64 -5.89
C ILE A 147 16.48 -6.18 -5.93
N ASN A 148 15.56 -5.79 -5.06
CA ASN A 148 15.17 -4.42 -4.81
C ASN A 148 15.56 -4.05 -3.38
N ALA A 149 16.09 -2.84 -3.20
CA ALA A 149 16.47 -2.34 -1.90
C ALA A 149 16.18 -0.85 -1.83
N SER A 150 15.61 -0.38 -0.73
CA SER A 150 15.39 1.05 -0.53
C SER A 150 15.51 1.43 0.94
N LEU A 151 15.91 2.66 1.17
CA LEU A 151 15.93 3.31 2.48
C LEU A 151 14.82 4.36 2.49
N ASN A 152 14.07 4.41 3.57
CA ASN A 152 13.03 5.40 3.78
C ASN A 152 13.30 6.23 5.03
N ALA A 153 13.05 7.53 4.94
CA ALA A 153 13.07 8.46 6.05
C ALA A 153 11.81 9.29 6.02
N SER A 154 11.10 9.36 7.14
CA SER A 154 9.84 10.07 7.25
C SER A 154 9.89 11.03 8.43
N TYR A 155 9.43 12.26 8.19
CA TYR A 155 9.29 13.31 9.20
C TYR A 155 7.86 13.80 9.26
N TYR A 156 7.29 13.88 10.47
CA TYR A 156 5.97 14.43 10.70
C TYR A 156 6.03 15.78 11.43
N GLU A 157 5.39 16.79 10.85
CA GLU A 157 5.20 18.12 11.41
C GLU A 157 3.78 18.29 12.00
N PRO A 158 3.64 18.32 13.33
CA PRO A 158 2.34 18.37 13.99
C PRO A 158 1.56 19.67 13.78
N ARG A 159 2.22 20.80 13.51
CA ARG A 159 1.51 22.10 13.40
C ARG A 159 0.62 22.18 12.18
N LEU A 160 1.04 21.55 11.08
CA LEU A 160 0.35 21.60 9.78
C LEU A 160 -0.29 20.25 9.40
N ASN A 161 -0.09 19.21 10.23
CA ASN A 161 -0.44 17.83 9.95
C ASN A 161 0.20 17.31 8.65
N LEU A 162 1.45 17.70 8.42
CA LEU A 162 2.22 17.33 7.22
C LEU A 162 3.18 16.18 7.54
N GLN A 163 3.22 15.21 6.65
CA GLN A 163 4.20 14.13 6.64
C GLN A 163 5.05 14.27 5.38
N PHE A 164 6.35 14.28 5.58
CA PHE A 164 7.34 14.23 4.53
C PHE A 164 7.93 12.82 4.53
N ASP A 165 7.86 12.12 3.40
CA ASP A 165 8.50 10.82 3.23
C ASP A 165 9.55 10.94 2.13
N LEU A 166 10.76 10.47 2.39
CA LEU A 166 11.85 10.38 1.44
C LEU A 166 12.22 8.90 1.29
N LYS A 167 12.23 8.38 0.07
CA LYS A 167 12.59 6.99 -0.23
C LYS A 167 13.66 6.98 -1.32
N ALA A 168 14.81 6.41 -1.03
CA ALA A 168 15.91 6.28 -1.99
C ALA A 168 16.28 4.81 -2.16
N GLY A 169 16.42 4.33 -3.40
CA GLY A 169 16.75 2.93 -3.60
C GLY A 169 16.78 2.46 -5.05
N ARG A 170 16.99 1.14 -5.17
CA ARG A 170 16.94 0.39 -6.42
C ARG A 170 15.54 -0.18 -6.63
N TYR A 171 14.94 0.16 -7.76
CA TYR A 171 13.62 -0.30 -8.17
C TYR A 171 13.67 -1.66 -8.89
N ILE A 172 12.51 -2.17 -9.29
CA ILE A 172 12.36 -3.53 -9.84
C ILE A 172 13.17 -3.72 -11.14
N TYR A 173 13.31 -2.69 -11.96
CA TYR A 173 14.02 -2.76 -13.24
C TYR A 173 15.52 -2.46 -13.12
N GLY A 174 15.97 -2.14 -11.91
CA GLY A 174 17.39 -1.94 -11.59
C GLY A 174 17.82 -0.49 -11.63
N ASP A 175 16.91 0.40 -12.02
CA ASP A 175 17.04 1.85 -11.93
C ASP A 175 17.17 2.30 -10.47
N TYR A 176 17.98 3.34 -10.26
CA TYR A 176 18.14 3.97 -8.97
C TYR A 176 17.39 5.29 -8.96
N GLY A 177 16.68 5.55 -7.88
CA GLY A 177 15.96 6.79 -7.76
C GLY A 177 15.61 7.19 -6.34
N VAL A 178 15.16 8.42 -6.26
CA VAL A 178 14.72 9.08 -5.03
C VAL A 178 13.30 9.57 -5.23
N ARG A 179 12.41 9.14 -4.35
CA ARG A 179 11.03 9.62 -4.24
C ARG A 179 10.88 10.49 -3.00
N GLY A 180 10.35 11.68 -3.16
CA GLY A 180 9.87 12.53 -2.08
C GLY A 180 8.35 12.63 -2.13
N ASP A 181 7.67 12.39 -1.01
CA ASP A 181 6.24 12.58 -0.85
C ASP A 181 5.98 13.64 0.24
N CYS A 182 5.02 14.54 0.01
CA CYS A 182 4.51 15.48 0.98
C CYS A 182 3.00 15.23 1.14
N THR A 183 2.60 14.67 2.28
CA THR A 183 1.21 14.26 2.54
C THR A 183 0.63 15.06 3.70
N ARG A 184 -0.51 15.71 3.46
CA ARG A 184 -1.30 16.38 4.50
C ARG A 184 -2.45 15.49 4.96
N HIS A 185 -2.59 15.37 6.27
CA HIS A 185 -3.65 14.60 6.91
C HIS A 185 -4.78 15.51 7.40
N PHE A 186 -6.02 15.18 7.05
CA PHE A 186 -7.25 15.89 7.40
C PHE A 186 -8.27 14.93 8.02
N GLY A 187 -8.26 14.80 9.34
CA GLY A 187 -9.02 13.74 10.01
C GLY A 187 -8.56 12.36 9.52
N GLU A 188 -9.44 11.65 8.84
CA GLU A 188 -9.16 10.34 8.23
C GLU A 188 -8.72 10.44 6.76
N TYR A 189 -8.83 11.62 6.15
CA TYR A 189 -8.40 11.84 4.76
C TYR A 189 -6.90 12.14 4.71
N ALA A 190 -6.22 11.66 3.67
CA ALA A 190 -4.86 12.06 3.36
C ALA A 190 -4.78 12.51 1.90
N ILE A 191 -4.13 13.64 1.64
CA ILE A 191 -3.87 14.15 0.30
C ILE A 191 -2.39 14.53 0.25
N GLY A 192 -1.68 14.08 -0.78
CA GLY A 192 -0.27 14.38 -0.92
C GLY A 192 0.17 14.56 -2.36
N LEU A 193 1.33 15.17 -2.50
CA LEU A 193 2.07 15.31 -3.75
C LEU A 193 3.31 14.44 -3.65
N TYR A 194 3.76 13.90 -4.77
CA TYR A 194 5.04 13.21 -4.84
C TYR A 194 5.84 13.65 -6.05
N ALA A 195 7.16 13.59 -5.89
CA ALA A 195 8.13 13.73 -6.94
C ALA A 195 9.08 12.52 -6.86
N LEU A 196 9.43 11.98 -8.01
CA LEU A 196 10.29 10.83 -8.19
C LEU A 196 11.34 11.16 -9.24
N CYS A 197 12.60 11.00 -8.90
CA CYS A 197 13.72 11.15 -9.82
C CYS A 197 14.42 9.81 -9.95
N THR A 198 14.50 9.26 -11.16
CA THR A 198 15.07 7.94 -11.48
C THR A 198 15.91 8.03 -12.73
N ASP A 199 17.18 7.64 -12.67
CA ASP A 199 18.11 7.60 -13.81
C ASP A 199 18.05 8.86 -14.73
N GLY A 200 17.88 10.05 -14.14
CA GLY A 200 17.85 11.33 -14.85
C GLY A 200 16.45 11.83 -15.25
N GLU A 201 15.44 10.98 -15.16
CA GLU A 201 14.05 11.32 -15.45
C GLU A 201 13.27 11.71 -14.19
N ILE A 202 12.42 12.73 -14.29
CA ILE A 202 11.60 13.22 -13.18
C ILE A 202 10.12 12.92 -13.48
N ASN A 203 9.48 12.21 -12.56
CA ASN A 203 8.05 12.03 -12.53
C ASN A 203 7.45 12.73 -11.30
N GLY A 204 6.24 13.25 -11.43
CA GLY A 204 5.53 13.91 -10.36
C GLY A 204 4.06 13.52 -10.39
N GLY A 205 3.38 13.67 -9.27
CA GLY A 205 1.98 13.34 -9.20
C GLY A 205 1.36 13.66 -7.85
N PHE A 206 0.13 13.21 -7.67
CA PHE A 206 -0.59 13.37 -6.42
C PHE A 206 -1.22 12.06 -6.02
N HIS A 207 -1.42 11.88 -4.72
CA HIS A 207 -2.12 10.74 -4.17
C HIS A 207 -3.11 11.18 -3.12
N PHE A 208 -4.17 10.41 -2.96
CA PHE A 208 -5.10 10.60 -1.86
C PHE A 208 -5.55 9.28 -1.28
N ALA A 209 -5.96 9.31 -0.02
CA ALA A 209 -6.60 8.22 0.67
C ALA A 209 -7.88 8.74 1.34
N ILE A 210 -9.01 8.18 0.95
CA ILE A 210 -10.35 8.57 1.39
C ILE A 210 -10.95 7.41 2.19
N PRO A 211 -11.45 7.62 3.41
CA PRO A 211 -12.12 6.57 4.16
C PRO A 211 -13.41 6.13 3.47
N LEU A 212 -13.64 4.83 3.39
CA LEU A 212 -14.90 4.30 2.84
C LEU A 212 -15.96 4.17 3.95
N PRO A 213 -17.24 4.40 3.64
CA PRO A 213 -18.34 4.25 4.59
C PRO A 213 -18.53 2.77 4.98
N GLY A 214 -19.08 2.51 6.17
CA GLY A 214 -19.40 1.14 6.63
C GLY A 214 -18.42 0.54 7.65
N LYS A 215 -17.77 1.36 8.48
CA LYS A 215 -16.84 0.90 9.54
C LYS A 215 -17.47 0.02 10.63
N LYS A 216 -18.80 0.09 10.80
CA LYS A 216 -19.55 -0.75 11.76
C LYS A 216 -20.11 -1.96 11.03
N TRP A 217 -19.54 -3.14 11.31
CA TRP A 217 -19.95 -4.39 10.69
C TRP A 217 -20.03 -5.52 11.72
N SER A 218 -20.82 -6.55 11.42
CA SER A 218 -21.08 -7.65 12.34
C SER A 218 -19.83 -8.51 12.55
N ARG A 219 -19.29 -8.50 13.77
CA ARG A 219 -18.11 -9.30 14.16
C ARG A 219 -18.46 -10.75 14.56
N LYS A 220 -19.70 -11.18 14.35
CA LYS A 220 -20.20 -12.51 14.72
C LYS A 220 -19.78 -13.55 13.67
N GLY A 221 -19.36 -14.73 14.15
CA GLY A 221 -19.01 -15.86 13.30
C GLY A 221 -17.53 -15.93 12.90
N PHE A 222 -17.19 -17.03 12.23
CA PHE A 222 -15.86 -17.33 11.69
C PHE A 222 -15.57 -16.56 10.39
N PHE A 223 -16.62 -16.32 9.59
CA PHE A 223 -16.56 -15.60 8.33
C PHE A 223 -17.18 -14.21 8.46
N ARG A 224 -16.45 -13.19 8.02
CA ARG A 224 -16.78 -11.78 8.22
C ARG A 224 -16.63 -11.05 6.90
N VAL A 225 -17.63 -10.26 6.50
CA VAL A 225 -17.56 -9.45 5.27
C VAL A 225 -17.44 -7.99 5.67
N LYS A 226 -16.40 -7.32 5.16
CA LYS A 226 -16.18 -5.89 5.38
C LYS A 226 -15.79 -5.16 4.10
N PRO A 227 -16.17 -3.89 3.91
CA PRO A 227 -15.54 -3.06 2.89
C PRO A 227 -14.08 -2.78 3.28
N ALA A 228 -13.28 -2.36 2.30
CA ALA A 228 -11.97 -1.78 2.58
C ALA A 228 -12.12 -0.54 3.48
N ASP A 229 -11.14 -0.28 4.36
CA ASP A 229 -11.20 0.86 5.27
C ASP A 229 -10.96 2.20 4.55
N TYR A 230 -10.16 2.17 3.48
CA TYR A 230 -9.78 3.32 2.68
C TYR A 230 -9.77 2.96 1.20
N PHE A 231 -10.17 3.92 0.37
CA PHE A 231 -9.86 3.97 -1.05
C PHE A 231 -8.63 4.86 -1.22
N ALA A 232 -7.53 4.28 -1.73
CA ALA A 232 -6.30 5.00 -2.00
C ALA A 232 -6.01 4.99 -3.50
N TRP A 233 -5.67 6.15 -4.03
CA TRP A 233 -5.35 6.30 -5.45
C TRP A 233 -4.21 7.29 -5.64
N ALA A 234 -3.38 7.04 -6.66
CA ALA A 234 -2.26 7.90 -7.02
C ALA A 234 -2.29 8.16 -8.52
N TYR A 235 -2.15 9.42 -8.89
CA TYR A 235 -1.99 9.90 -10.25
C TYR A 235 -0.52 10.15 -10.55
N GLY A 236 -0.04 9.80 -11.75
CA GLY A 236 1.26 10.21 -12.28
C GLY A 236 1.07 11.17 -13.45
N MET A 237 1.87 12.24 -13.50
CA MET A 237 1.78 13.27 -14.54
C MET A 237 2.54 12.89 -15.81
N VAL A 238 3.51 11.98 -15.74
CA VAL A 238 4.30 11.59 -16.92
C VAL A 238 3.49 10.64 -17.81
N ALA A 239 3.25 11.10 -19.04
CA ALA A 239 2.44 10.46 -20.08
C ALA A 239 3.26 9.99 -21.30
N ASP A 240 4.59 10.19 -21.32
CA ASP A 240 5.43 9.91 -22.49
C ASP A 240 6.93 9.71 -22.15
N GLY A 241 7.70 9.13 -23.06
CA GLY A 241 9.17 9.09 -23.07
C GLY A 241 9.85 7.83 -22.51
N GLU A 242 11.20 7.89 -22.38
CA GLU A 242 12.05 6.79 -21.89
C GLU A 242 11.61 6.24 -20.52
N TYR A 243 10.94 7.06 -19.71
CA TYR A 243 10.38 6.69 -18.41
C TYR A 243 9.35 5.55 -18.51
N ILE A 244 8.45 5.61 -19.48
CA ILE A 244 7.41 4.58 -19.71
C ILE A 244 8.04 3.34 -20.36
N GLU A 245 8.89 3.54 -21.38
CA GLU A 245 9.53 2.45 -22.12
C GLU A 245 10.44 1.58 -21.25
N LYS A 246 11.28 2.21 -20.41
CA LYS A 246 12.22 1.51 -19.51
C LYS A 246 11.56 1.08 -18.20
N GLN A 247 10.30 1.44 -17.97
CA GLN A 247 9.55 1.16 -16.74
C GLN A 247 10.27 1.67 -15.48
N LEU A 248 10.79 2.90 -15.55
CA LEU A 248 11.51 3.54 -14.46
C LEU A 248 10.59 3.77 -13.25
N GLY A 249 11.14 3.65 -12.05
CA GLY A 249 10.43 3.91 -10.80
C GLY A 249 9.38 2.87 -10.42
N LYS A 250 9.24 1.76 -11.17
CA LYS A 250 8.23 0.74 -10.86
C LYS A 250 8.56 0.02 -9.55
N SER A 251 7.59 0.09 -8.63
CA SER A 251 7.55 -0.69 -7.39
C SER A 251 6.38 -1.68 -7.41
N TYR A 252 6.38 -2.63 -6.47
CA TYR A 252 5.27 -3.55 -6.24
C TYR A 252 4.75 -3.34 -4.82
N SER A 253 3.45 -3.50 -4.66
CA SER A 253 2.78 -3.62 -3.36
C SER A 253 2.76 -5.06 -2.89
N THR A 254 2.97 -5.24 -1.58
CA THR A 254 2.86 -6.54 -0.89
C THR A 254 1.52 -6.73 -0.18
N ARG A 255 0.68 -5.69 -0.14
CA ARG A 255 -0.63 -5.70 0.54
C ARG A 255 -1.73 -5.10 -0.36
N PRO A 256 -2.95 -5.68 -0.39
CA PRO A 256 -4.07 -5.18 -1.20
C PRO A 256 -4.41 -3.70 -1.01
N ASN A 257 -4.17 -3.15 0.18
CA ASN A 257 -4.47 -1.77 0.54
C ASN A 257 -3.27 -1.10 1.20
N GLU A 258 -2.12 -1.17 0.52
CA GLU A 258 -0.95 -0.40 0.93
C GLU A 258 -1.24 1.10 0.72
N ASN A 259 -1.58 1.79 1.81
CA ASN A 259 -1.92 3.20 1.79
C ASN A 259 -1.23 3.95 2.94
N ARG A 260 -1.24 5.28 2.86
CA ARG A 260 -0.56 6.16 3.82
C ARG A 260 -1.38 6.47 5.07
N SER A 261 -2.68 6.18 5.09
CA SER A 261 -3.58 6.47 6.23
C SER A 261 -3.76 5.31 7.21
N SER A 262 -3.77 4.07 6.73
CA SER A 262 -4.08 2.87 7.53
C SER A 262 -3.04 2.57 8.61
N ASN A 263 -1.79 2.98 8.39
CA ASN A 263 -0.68 2.81 9.35
C ASN A 263 -0.21 4.15 9.95
N PHE A 264 -1.03 5.20 9.84
CA PHE A 264 -0.72 6.52 10.35
C PHE A 264 -1.01 6.60 11.86
N TYR A 265 -0.04 6.16 12.66
CA TYR A 265 -0.15 6.11 14.12
C TYR A 265 0.61 7.24 14.81
N GLN A 266 0.39 8.47 14.38
CA GLN A 266 1.13 9.60 14.92
C GLN A 266 0.55 10.08 16.26
N PRO A 267 1.31 10.03 17.38
CA PRO A 267 0.76 10.30 18.71
C PRO A 267 0.21 11.72 18.86
N ASP A 268 0.92 12.72 18.34
CA ASP A 268 0.51 14.13 18.43
C ASP A 268 -0.82 14.37 17.71
N TYR A 269 -1.01 13.74 16.54
CA TYR A 269 -2.23 13.83 15.75
C TYR A 269 -3.42 13.16 16.44
N ILE A 270 -3.23 11.92 16.90
CA ILE A 270 -4.26 11.16 17.61
C ILE A 270 -4.68 11.92 18.88
N ARG A 271 -3.72 12.44 19.64
CA ARG A 271 -3.98 13.23 20.85
C ARG A 271 -4.80 14.48 20.55
N TYR A 272 -4.46 15.22 19.49
CA TYR A 272 -5.20 16.41 19.09
C TYR A 272 -6.67 16.11 18.79
N PHE A 273 -6.96 15.06 18.02
CA PHE A 273 -8.34 14.66 17.71
C PHE A 273 -9.11 14.17 18.93
N LEU A 274 -8.48 13.38 19.81
CA LEU A 274 -9.12 12.92 21.05
C LEU A 274 -9.51 14.10 21.97
N ILE A 275 -8.63 15.10 22.12
CA ILE A 275 -8.93 16.29 22.93
C ILE A 275 -10.09 17.08 22.31
N LYS A 276 -10.05 17.28 20.99
CA LYS A 276 -11.09 18.01 20.26
C LYS A 276 -12.46 17.32 20.37
N GLU A 277 -12.49 15.99 20.30
CA GLU A 277 -13.72 15.20 20.41
C GLU A 277 -14.28 15.24 21.84
N LEU A 278 -13.43 15.08 22.85
CA LEU A 278 -13.83 15.23 24.26
C LEU A 278 -14.38 16.63 24.57
N GLN A 279 -13.79 17.68 23.99
CA GLN A 279 -14.32 19.04 24.13
C GLN A 279 -15.69 19.20 23.47
N LYS A 280 -15.88 18.59 22.29
CA LYS A 280 -17.16 18.62 21.56
C LYS A 280 -18.27 17.88 22.30
N GLU A 281 -17.95 16.75 22.95
CA GLU A 281 -18.89 16.03 23.80
C GLU A 281 -19.26 16.81 25.05
N LYS A 282 -18.30 17.51 25.67
CA LYS A 282 -18.57 18.38 26.84
C LYS A 282 -19.36 19.65 26.51
N SER A 283 -19.35 20.10 25.26
CA SER A 283 -20.11 21.25 24.78
C SER A 283 -21.52 20.91 24.27
N LYS A 284 -21.88 19.62 24.26
CA LYS A 284 -23.22 19.13 23.94
C LYS A 284 -24.00 18.85 25.22
#